data_AF-A0A9C9TA30-F1
#
_entry.id   AF-A0A9C9TA30-F1
#
_cell.length_a   1.000
_cell.length_b   1.000
_cell.length_c   1.000
_cell.angle_alpha   90.00
_cell.angle_beta   90.00
_cell.angle_gamma   90.00
#
_symmetry.space_group_name_H-M   'P 1'
#
loop_
_entity.id
_entity.type
_entity.pdbx_description
1 polymer ?
#
loop_
_entity_poly.entity_id
_entity_poly.type
_entity_poly.pdbx_seq_one_letter_code
_entity_poly.pdbx_strand_id
1 'polypeptide(L)'
;MKKQFLFFVLLIFFTAACTSAVTGDLPEAAPVTEDLQTTSPDEVETEPMTSTPVLIEGENPPAGAASEFSTDFSIHSVSYTEIMSGGPPKDGIPPIDNPVFTSIGEALTWLALTEPVVVVDVDGIARAYPIQIMTWHEIVNDEINGVPITTTFCPLCNSTLAFERELDGVVYDFGTSGRLRNSNLIMYDRQTESWWQQASGEAIVGSLTGKVLTRYPSAMTSFEAFSQRYPEGLVLSRETGFLRSYGQNPYTGYDTPGSEPFLYFGETSDALDAMERVLAVEVGSAAKAYPFSILSTEQVINDTLAEQEIAVFWQAGTNSALGASQIASGADVGAAAAYQRTLDGQVLTFAVKDGQIFDMETGTVWDIHGYATAGALQGERLTPVISANHFWFSWFGFRPDTAVYQLASGSDTGESGLSLKYNFAIEVYQGFDGAQNIQASQLFTDGRPVVINFWAGLCPICVIEMDELQTVYDTYQNDIQLVAIDIGPFVRLGDKEDALALIEEKSLTFPAGTTQDVEVMRQYTVLGTPTTVFFNADGSISEVYTGLLSLEQFNAKIAALK
;
A
#
# COMPACT_ATOMS: atom_id res chain seq x y z
N MET A 1 -59.04 10.11 -25.06
CA MET A 1 -60.52 10.12 -25.02
C MET A 1 -61.01 8.67 -25.19
N LYS A 2 -61.64 8.08 -24.16
CA LYS A 2 -62.45 6.82 -24.11
C LYS A 2 -62.05 5.67 -25.09
N LYS A 3 -61.68 4.47 -24.62
CA LYS A 3 -62.62 3.43 -24.13
C LYS A 3 -61.92 2.26 -23.43
N GLN A 4 -62.65 1.63 -22.49
CA GLN A 4 -62.29 0.38 -21.79
C GLN A 4 -62.79 -0.87 -22.54
N PHE A 5 -62.21 -2.03 -22.17
CA PHE A 5 -62.72 -3.42 -22.03
C PHE A 5 -61.52 -4.37 -22.30
N LEU A 6 -61.29 -5.52 -21.64
CA LEU A 6 -62.21 -6.60 -21.26
C LEU A 6 -61.59 -7.53 -20.19
N PHE A 7 -62.41 -7.96 -19.22
CA PHE A 7 -62.36 -9.19 -18.39
C PHE A 7 -61.14 -10.15 -18.43
N PHE A 8 -60.70 -10.60 -17.24
CA PHE A 8 -61.15 -11.91 -16.72
C PHE A 8 -61.10 -11.98 -15.18
N VAL A 9 -62.06 -12.70 -14.59
CA VAL A 9 -62.14 -13.02 -13.14
C VAL A 9 -62.08 -14.54 -13.01
N LEU A 10 -61.32 -15.05 -12.04
CA LEU A 10 -61.44 -16.44 -11.58
C LEU A 10 -61.75 -16.50 -10.08
N LEU A 11 -62.63 -17.44 -9.73
CA LEU A 11 -63.32 -17.69 -8.45
C LEU A 11 -63.37 -19.23 -8.34
N ILE A 12 -63.29 -19.92 -7.19
CA ILE A 12 -63.64 -19.62 -5.79
C ILE A 12 -62.48 -20.21 -4.88
N PHE A 13 -62.44 -20.27 -3.54
CA PHE A 13 -63.43 -20.71 -2.54
C PHE A 13 -63.20 -20.15 -1.12
N PHE A 14 -64.30 -20.12 -0.36
CA PHE A 14 -64.46 -19.69 1.04
C PHE A 14 -63.70 -20.52 2.08
N THR A 15 -63.33 -19.90 3.20
CA THR A 15 -64.05 -20.08 4.49
C THR A 15 -63.97 -18.80 5.33
N ALA A 16 -65.01 -18.53 6.13
CA ALA A 16 -65.03 -17.44 7.10
C ALA A 16 -65.34 -18.01 8.49
N ALA A 17 -64.62 -17.56 9.51
CA ALA A 17 -64.93 -17.79 10.91
C ALA A 17 -64.61 -16.52 11.72
N CYS A 18 -65.39 -16.26 12.77
CA CYS A 18 -65.52 -14.93 13.35
C CYS A 18 -64.44 -14.55 14.37
N THR A 19 -64.33 -13.24 14.54
CA THR A 19 -63.67 -12.50 15.63
C THR A 19 -63.74 -13.15 17.02
N SER A 20 -62.62 -13.09 17.74
CA SER A 20 -62.57 -12.78 19.18
C SER A 20 -61.19 -12.25 19.53
N ALA A 21 -61.09 -11.01 19.99
CA ALA A 21 -59.86 -10.51 20.60
C ALA A 21 -59.78 -11.02 22.04
N VAL A 22 -58.68 -11.68 22.39
CA VAL A 22 -58.32 -11.97 23.78
C VAL A 22 -56.89 -11.52 23.99
N THR A 23 -56.73 -10.55 24.88
CA THR A 23 -55.43 -10.14 25.42
C THR A 23 -54.82 -11.30 26.20
N GLY A 24 -53.64 -11.75 25.80
CA GLY A 24 -52.80 -12.67 26.56
C GLY A 24 -51.38 -12.12 26.58
N ASP A 25 -50.88 -11.85 27.78
CA ASP A 25 -49.53 -11.32 27.97
C ASP A 25 -48.48 -12.29 27.42
N LEU A 26 -47.53 -11.75 26.65
CA LEU A 26 -46.30 -12.46 26.33
C LEU A 26 -45.39 -12.43 27.57
N PRO A 27 -44.70 -13.53 27.90
CA PRO A 27 -43.94 -13.62 29.13
C PRO A 27 -42.77 -12.64 29.13
N GLU A 28 -42.63 -11.93 30.26
CA GLU A 28 -41.50 -11.06 30.57
C GLU A 28 -40.21 -11.87 30.58
N ALA A 29 -39.34 -11.62 29.60
CA ALA A 29 -38.00 -12.19 29.58
C ALA A 29 -37.15 -11.51 30.64
N ALA A 30 -36.56 -12.30 31.54
CA ALA A 30 -35.74 -11.79 32.63
C ALA A 30 -34.52 -11.01 32.10
N PRO A 31 -34.04 -9.97 32.83
CA PRO A 31 -32.85 -9.22 32.43
C PRO A 31 -31.62 -10.11 32.55
N VAL A 32 -31.13 -10.61 31.41
CA VAL A 32 -29.79 -11.17 31.30
C VAL A 32 -28.83 -9.98 31.20
N THR A 33 -28.20 -9.65 32.32
CA THR A 33 -27.00 -8.80 32.32
C THR A 33 -25.81 -9.65 31.88
N GLU A 34 -25.64 -9.78 30.57
CA GLU A 34 -24.33 -10.09 29.99
C GLU A 34 -23.59 -8.75 29.80
N ASP A 35 -22.45 -8.62 30.48
CA ASP A 35 -21.49 -7.56 30.19
C ASP A 35 -20.98 -7.77 28.76
N LEU A 36 -21.57 -7.03 27.81
CA LEU A 36 -20.95 -6.78 26.52
C LEU A 36 -19.74 -5.87 26.77
N GLN A 37 -18.62 -6.49 27.13
CA GLN A 37 -17.31 -5.88 26.98
C GLN A 37 -17.10 -5.61 25.49
N THR A 38 -17.37 -4.38 25.09
CA THR A 38 -16.97 -3.84 23.80
C THR A 38 -15.45 -3.84 23.76
N THR A 39 -14.86 -4.88 23.17
CA THR A 39 -13.49 -4.82 22.70
C THR A 39 -13.47 -3.85 21.54
N SER A 40 -13.09 -2.60 21.81
CA SER A 40 -12.54 -1.72 20.78
C SER A 40 -11.45 -2.49 20.02
N PRO A 41 -11.22 -2.21 18.72
CA PRO A 41 -9.96 -2.62 18.11
C PRO A 41 -8.83 -2.06 18.99
N ASP A 42 -7.81 -2.88 19.27
CA ASP A 42 -6.72 -2.48 20.16
C ASP A 42 -6.17 -1.12 19.73
N GLU A 43 -6.19 -0.15 20.64
CA GLU A 43 -5.51 1.12 20.45
C GLU A 43 -4.04 0.80 20.20
N VAL A 44 -3.60 0.90 18.95
CA VAL A 44 -2.19 1.09 18.65
C VAL A 44 -1.86 2.47 19.23
N GLU A 45 -1.43 2.49 20.49
CA GLU A 45 -0.88 3.68 21.15
C GLU A 45 0.33 4.14 20.33
N THR A 46 0.07 5.00 19.34
CA THR A 46 1.08 5.86 18.76
C THR A 46 1.47 6.84 19.85
N GLU A 47 2.44 6.48 20.70
CA GLU A 47 2.99 7.43 21.68
C GLU A 47 3.36 8.71 20.92
N PRO A 48 2.72 9.85 21.21
CA PRO A 48 3.05 11.08 20.51
C PRO A 48 4.50 11.42 20.86
N MET A 49 5.33 11.64 19.84
CA MET A 49 6.73 12.04 20.03
C MET A 49 6.78 13.42 20.67
N THR A 50 6.68 13.45 22.00
CA THR A 50 6.57 14.64 22.84
C THR A 50 7.95 15.21 23.16
N SER A 51 8.77 15.40 22.12
CA SER A 51 9.89 16.33 22.21
C SER A 51 9.33 17.73 22.46
N THR A 52 9.69 18.35 23.59
CA THR A 52 9.36 19.76 23.81
C THR A 52 10.00 20.58 22.68
N PRO A 53 9.23 21.38 21.92
CA PRO A 53 9.76 22.09 20.76
C PRO A 53 10.88 23.06 21.18
N VAL A 54 11.98 23.04 20.44
CA VAL A 54 13.07 24.00 20.63
C VAL A 54 12.63 25.30 19.97
N LEU A 55 12.20 26.27 20.79
CA LEU A 55 11.79 27.58 20.29
C LEU A 55 13.00 28.38 19.79
N ILE A 56 12.83 29.06 18.66
CA ILE A 56 13.83 29.96 18.08
C ILE A 56 13.54 31.40 18.55
N GLU A 57 14.58 32.13 18.96
CA GLU A 57 14.43 33.52 19.42
C GLU A 57 14.96 34.53 18.38
N GLY A 58 14.27 35.67 18.26
CA GLY A 58 14.80 36.87 17.59
C GLY A 58 14.64 36.93 16.07
N GLU A 59 13.96 35.96 15.44
CA GLU A 59 13.56 36.06 14.05
C GLU A 59 12.32 36.96 13.87
N ASN A 60 12.16 37.54 12.67
CA ASN A 60 10.94 38.25 12.29
C ASN A 60 10.06 37.31 11.47
N PRO A 61 8.72 37.35 11.63
CA PRO A 61 7.84 36.49 10.87
C PRO A 61 7.88 36.79 9.36
N PRO A 62 7.45 35.85 8.49
CA PRO A 62 7.49 36.02 7.05
C PRO A 62 6.73 37.27 6.60
N ALA A 63 7.17 37.90 5.51
CA ALA A 63 6.57 39.14 5.03
C ALA A 63 5.04 39.01 4.85
N GLY A 64 4.30 39.98 5.41
CA GLY A 64 2.83 40.01 5.41
C GLY A 64 2.15 39.10 6.45
N ALA A 65 2.83 38.13 7.04
CA ALA A 65 2.21 37.18 7.98
C ALA A 65 1.60 37.87 9.20
N ALA A 66 2.33 38.78 9.84
CA ALA A 66 1.85 39.58 10.98
C ALA A 66 0.74 40.61 10.63
N SER A 67 0.30 40.68 9.37
CA SER A 67 -0.90 41.42 8.94
C SER A 67 -2.05 40.53 8.47
N GLU A 68 -1.81 39.25 8.23
CA GLU A 68 -2.81 38.24 7.83
C GLU A 68 -3.27 37.36 9.01
N PHE A 69 -2.44 37.24 10.05
CA PHE A 69 -2.67 36.40 11.23
C PHE A 69 -2.41 37.16 12.54
N SER A 70 -3.09 36.72 13.58
CA SER A 70 -3.09 37.27 14.94
C SER A 70 -2.40 36.36 15.97
N THR A 71 -1.80 35.26 15.52
CA THR A 71 -1.06 34.31 16.35
C THR A 71 0.25 34.89 16.92
N ASP A 72 0.79 34.25 17.96
CA ASP A 72 2.03 34.67 18.60
C ASP A 72 3.25 34.15 17.82
N PHE A 73 3.74 34.99 16.90
CA PHE A 73 4.95 34.74 16.12
C PHE A 73 6.25 34.70 16.94
N SER A 74 6.23 34.95 18.26
CA SER A 74 7.41 34.68 19.11
C SER A 74 7.51 33.21 19.54
N ILE A 75 6.48 32.40 19.28
CA ILE A 75 6.44 30.96 19.55
C ILE A 75 6.53 30.23 18.20
N HIS A 76 7.69 29.66 17.87
CA HIS A 76 7.88 28.85 16.67
C HIS A 76 9.00 27.81 16.83
N SER A 77 8.84 26.63 16.22
CA SER A 77 9.79 25.50 16.27
C SER A 77 10.66 25.35 15.01
N VAL A 78 10.40 26.12 13.95
CA VAL A 78 11.14 26.11 12.67
C VAL A 78 11.59 27.54 12.31
N SER A 79 12.65 27.70 11.51
CA SER A 79 13.08 29.05 11.11
C SER A 79 12.08 29.64 10.12
N TYR A 80 11.75 30.92 10.28
CA TYR A 80 10.95 31.66 9.31
C TYR A 80 11.67 31.83 7.97
N THR A 81 12.97 31.55 7.88
CA THR A 81 13.70 31.52 6.61
C THR A 81 13.33 30.31 5.73
N GLU A 82 12.79 29.24 6.34
CA GLU A 82 12.28 28.05 5.65
C GLU A 82 10.83 28.22 5.15
N ILE A 83 10.13 29.26 5.63
CA ILE A 83 8.72 29.52 5.31
C ILE A 83 8.59 30.65 4.29
N MET A 84 7.84 30.40 3.21
CA MET A 84 7.59 31.39 2.17
C MET A 84 6.14 31.46 1.71
N SER A 85 5.80 32.50 0.94
CA SER A 85 4.47 32.64 0.35
C SER A 85 4.32 31.73 -0.88
N GLY A 86 3.24 30.98 -0.94
CA GLY A 86 2.82 30.25 -2.14
C GLY A 86 2.19 31.15 -3.22
N GLY A 87 1.94 32.43 -2.92
CA GLY A 87 1.24 33.38 -3.79
C GLY A 87 -0.18 33.74 -3.32
N PRO A 88 -1.06 32.78 -3.00
CA PRO A 88 -2.35 33.05 -2.36
C PRO A 88 -2.17 33.68 -0.96
N PRO A 89 -3.09 34.56 -0.53
CA PRO A 89 -3.22 34.92 0.88
C PRO A 89 -3.82 33.76 1.68
N LYS A 90 -3.91 33.93 3.01
CA LYS A 90 -4.78 33.13 3.89
C LYS A 90 -6.17 32.86 3.28
N ASP A 91 -6.58 31.59 3.23
CA ASP A 91 -7.80 31.06 2.58
C ASP A 91 -7.99 31.47 1.09
N GLY A 92 -6.93 31.92 0.40
CA GLY A 92 -6.97 32.19 -1.04
C GLY A 92 -7.19 30.94 -1.89
N ILE A 93 -6.80 29.78 -1.36
CA ILE A 93 -7.31 28.46 -1.74
C ILE A 93 -8.32 28.09 -0.65
N PRO A 94 -9.64 28.23 -0.90
CA PRO A 94 -10.63 28.17 0.17
C PRO A 94 -10.84 26.71 0.59
N PRO A 95 -10.74 26.37 1.89
CA PRO A 95 -11.09 25.05 2.39
C PRO A 95 -12.60 24.78 2.22
N ILE A 96 -12.99 23.51 2.31
CA ILE A 96 -14.40 23.10 2.38
C ILE A 96 -14.73 22.78 3.83
N ASP A 97 -15.45 23.69 4.49
CA ASP A 97 -15.82 23.55 5.92
C ASP A 97 -17.20 22.91 6.15
N ASN A 98 -17.99 22.72 5.08
CA ASN A 98 -19.33 22.13 5.11
C ASN A 98 -19.48 21.20 3.88
N PRO A 99 -18.80 20.04 3.85
CA PRO A 99 -18.78 19.17 2.68
C PRO A 99 -20.17 18.57 2.40
N VAL A 100 -20.62 18.72 1.15
CA VAL A 100 -21.80 18.04 0.63
C VAL A 100 -21.35 16.77 -0.08
N PHE A 101 -22.00 15.65 0.22
CA PHE A 101 -21.67 14.35 -0.37
C PHE A 101 -22.77 13.84 -1.28
N THR A 102 -22.38 13.01 -2.25
CA THR A 102 -23.28 12.34 -3.17
C THR A 102 -22.96 10.85 -3.29
N SER A 103 -23.89 10.11 -3.89
CA SER A 103 -23.74 8.68 -4.16
C SER A 103 -22.73 8.42 -5.30
N ILE A 104 -22.12 7.23 -5.31
CA ILE A 104 -21.30 6.74 -6.43
C ILE A 104 -22.05 6.84 -7.77
N GLY A 105 -23.34 6.50 -7.79
CA GLY A 105 -24.18 6.54 -8.99
C GLY A 105 -24.31 7.94 -9.62
N GLU A 106 -24.28 8.99 -8.80
CA GLU A 106 -24.28 10.37 -9.28
C GLU A 106 -22.87 10.85 -9.62
N ALA A 107 -21.86 10.48 -8.81
CA ALA A 107 -20.46 10.82 -9.06
C ALA A 107 -19.96 10.29 -10.42
N LEU A 108 -20.39 9.09 -10.84
CA LEU A 108 -20.13 8.51 -12.17
C LEU A 108 -20.56 9.40 -13.36
N THR A 109 -21.36 10.45 -13.15
CA THR A 109 -21.74 11.40 -14.21
C THR A 109 -20.69 12.49 -14.48
N TRP A 110 -19.71 12.68 -13.59
CA TRP A 110 -18.71 13.76 -13.67
C TRP A 110 -17.29 13.40 -13.19
N LEU A 111 -17.11 12.25 -12.54
CA LEU A 111 -15.83 11.69 -12.08
C LEU A 111 -15.55 10.42 -12.89
N ALA A 112 -14.46 10.39 -13.66
CA ALA A 112 -14.09 9.20 -14.41
C ALA A 112 -13.48 8.13 -13.50
N LEU A 113 -13.69 6.87 -13.85
CA LEU A 113 -13.30 5.69 -13.05
C LEU A 113 -11.82 5.68 -12.65
N THR A 114 -10.92 6.12 -13.54
CA THR A 114 -9.47 6.15 -13.28
C THR A 114 -8.99 7.43 -12.60
N GLU A 115 -9.84 8.42 -12.33
CA GLU A 115 -9.42 9.61 -11.59
C GLU A 115 -9.15 9.29 -10.11
N PRO A 116 -8.08 9.86 -9.53
CA PRO A 116 -7.75 9.60 -8.14
C PRO A 116 -8.71 10.27 -7.16
N VAL A 117 -9.01 9.57 -6.08
CA VAL A 117 -9.74 10.01 -4.89
C VAL A 117 -8.88 9.74 -3.65
N VAL A 118 -8.94 10.61 -2.63
CA VAL A 118 -8.49 10.24 -1.28
C VAL A 118 -9.60 9.42 -0.64
N VAL A 119 -9.27 8.25 -0.13
CA VAL A 119 -10.17 7.38 0.63
C VAL A 119 -9.86 7.52 2.11
N VAL A 120 -10.89 7.82 2.90
CA VAL A 120 -10.86 7.76 4.38
C VAL A 120 -12.04 6.90 4.83
N ASP A 121 -11.80 5.96 5.73
CA ASP A 121 -12.77 4.96 6.17
C ASP A 121 -12.78 4.87 7.70
N VAL A 122 -13.84 5.38 8.32
CA VAL A 122 -14.05 5.38 9.78
C VAL A 122 -15.14 4.36 10.09
N ASP A 123 -14.78 3.27 10.76
CA ASP A 123 -15.68 2.17 11.16
C ASP A 123 -16.54 1.58 10.02
N GLY A 124 -16.01 1.55 8.79
CA GLY A 124 -16.73 1.07 7.60
C GLY A 124 -17.56 2.15 6.89
N ILE A 125 -17.60 3.37 7.41
CA ILE A 125 -18.19 4.54 6.75
C ILE A 125 -17.10 5.24 5.92
N ALA A 126 -17.04 4.88 4.63
CA ALA A 126 -16.03 5.39 3.73
C ALA A 126 -16.45 6.65 2.96
N ARG A 127 -15.52 7.61 2.89
CA ARG A 127 -15.58 8.84 2.09
C ARG A 127 -14.54 8.80 0.98
N ALA A 128 -14.94 9.25 -0.21
CA ALA A 128 -14.03 9.59 -1.29
C ALA A 128 -13.98 11.11 -1.49
N TYR A 129 -12.77 11.68 -1.47
CA TYR A 129 -12.51 13.09 -1.77
C TYR A 129 -11.76 13.18 -3.11
N PRO A 130 -12.45 13.48 -4.23
CA PRO A 130 -11.81 13.45 -5.54
C PRO A 130 -10.70 14.49 -5.66
N ILE A 131 -9.52 14.07 -6.13
CA ILE A 131 -8.38 14.99 -6.28
C ILE A 131 -8.72 16.14 -7.23
N GLN A 132 -9.59 15.90 -8.21
CA GLN A 132 -10.11 16.96 -9.08
C GLN A 132 -10.89 18.09 -8.38
N ILE A 133 -11.34 17.88 -7.13
CA ILE A 133 -11.85 18.91 -6.22
C ILE A 133 -10.73 19.35 -5.27
N MET A 134 -10.01 18.42 -4.66
CA MET A 134 -8.95 18.72 -3.69
C MET A 134 -7.86 19.66 -4.24
N THR A 135 -7.48 19.56 -5.53
CA THR A 135 -6.54 20.47 -6.21
C THR A 135 -6.95 21.96 -6.16
N TRP A 136 -8.22 22.27 -5.89
CA TRP A 136 -8.77 23.63 -5.85
C TRP A 136 -9.13 24.12 -4.43
N HIS A 137 -9.00 23.25 -3.43
CA HIS A 137 -9.44 23.49 -2.05
C HIS A 137 -8.39 23.11 -0.98
N GLU A 138 -7.54 22.13 -1.29
CA GLU A 138 -6.44 21.57 -0.49
C GLU A 138 -6.81 20.98 0.88
N ILE A 139 -7.91 21.40 1.50
CA ILE A 139 -8.39 21.01 2.82
C ILE A 139 -9.91 20.83 2.80
N VAL A 140 -10.40 19.74 3.39
CA VAL A 140 -11.82 19.49 3.67
C VAL A 140 -11.96 19.13 5.14
N ASN A 141 -12.68 19.96 5.90
CA ASN A 141 -13.05 19.67 7.28
C ASN A 141 -14.40 18.91 7.26
N ASP A 142 -14.38 17.64 7.67
CA ASP A 142 -15.52 16.71 7.60
C ASP A 142 -15.80 16.09 8.99
N GLU A 143 -16.89 15.34 9.09
CA GLU A 143 -17.23 14.49 10.22
C GLU A 143 -17.71 13.13 9.68
N ILE A 144 -17.01 12.06 10.08
CA ILE A 144 -17.29 10.69 9.64
C ILE A 144 -17.53 9.84 10.89
N ASN A 145 -18.71 9.22 10.98
CA ASN A 145 -19.14 8.47 12.18
C ASN A 145 -19.07 9.26 13.51
N GLY A 146 -19.12 10.60 13.47
CA GLY A 146 -18.93 11.47 14.63
C GLY A 146 -17.47 11.83 14.93
N VAL A 147 -16.49 11.26 14.21
CA VAL A 147 -15.07 11.62 14.30
C VAL A 147 -14.81 12.85 13.40
N PRO A 148 -14.30 13.97 13.95
CA PRO A 148 -14.01 15.16 13.16
C PRO A 148 -12.67 14.99 12.42
N ILE A 149 -12.71 14.88 11.09
CA ILE A 149 -11.53 14.62 10.25
C ILE A 149 -11.21 15.86 9.40
N THR A 150 -9.93 16.16 9.17
CA THR A 150 -9.47 17.02 8.07
C THR A 150 -8.79 16.14 7.04
N THR A 151 -9.29 16.15 5.81
CA THR A 151 -8.63 15.49 4.68
C THR A 151 -7.91 16.54 3.85
N THR A 152 -6.65 16.29 3.52
CA THR A 152 -5.76 17.27 2.89
C THR A 152 -5.12 16.74 1.62
N PHE A 153 -4.82 17.63 0.69
CA PHE A 153 -4.00 17.36 -0.49
C PHE A 153 -3.07 18.54 -0.79
N CYS A 154 -1.77 18.29 -0.84
CA CYS A 154 -0.80 19.27 -1.34
C CYS A 154 -0.36 18.87 -2.76
N PRO A 155 -0.80 19.57 -3.82
CA PRO A 155 -0.50 19.22 -5.21
C PRO A 155 1.00 19.36 -5.55
N LEU A 156 1.70 20.31 -4.92
CA LEU A 156 3.15 20.50 -5.12
C LEU A 156 3.99 19.34 -4.58
N CYS A 157 3.42 18.53 -3.67
CA CYS A 157 4.09 17.42 -3.01
C CYS A 157 3.51 16.04 -3.39
N ASN A 158 2.44 16.01 -4.22
CA ASN A 158 1.59 14.84 -4.49
C ASN A 158 1.11 14.11 -3.21
N SER A 159 0.91 14.86 -2.12
CA SER A 159 0.72 14.27 -0.79
C SER A 159 -0.69 14.41 -0.25
N THR A 160 -1.26 13.28 0.19
CA THR A 160 -2.60 13.15 0.77
C THR A 160 -2.49 12.63 2.19
N LEU A 161 -3.09 13.36 3.13
CA LEU A 161 -3.05 13.03 4.56
C LEU A 161 -4.41 13.35 5.18
N ALA A 162 -4.88 12.49 6.07
CA ALA A 162 -6.04 12.72 6.92
C ALA A 162 -5.61 12.82 8.39
N PHE A 163 -6.23 13.72 9.14
CA PHE A 163 -5.98 13.89 10.56
C PHE A 163 -7.29 14.02 11.33
N GLU A 164 -7.30 13.56 12.57
CA GLU A 164 -8.33 13.98 13.52
C GLU A 164 -8.13 15.46 13.88
N ARG A 165 -9.24 16.19 13.92
CA ARG A 165 -9.26 17.64 14.21
C ARG A 165 -9.55 17.93 15.68
N GLU A 166 -9.87 16.92 16.49
CA GLU A 166 -10.02 17.09 17.92
C GLU A 166 -8.67 16.94 18.63
N LEU A 167 -8.32 17.92 19.45
CA LEU A 167 -7.14 17.88 20.30
C LEU A 167 -7.48 18.53 21.65
N ASP A 168 -7.12 17.87 22.75
CA ASP A 168 -7.42 18.30 24.12
C ASP A 168 -8.91 18.66 24.38
N GLY A 169 -9.84 18.01 23.67
CA GLY A 169 -11.28 18.27 23.75
C GLY A 169 -11.78 19.50 22.96
N VAL A 170 -10.97 20.03 22.05
CA VAL A 170 -11.32 21.12 21.14
C VAL A 170 -11.26 20.63 19.70
N VAL A 171 -12.36 20.75 18.97
CA VAL A 171 -12.40 20.52 17.52
C VAL A 171 -11.91 21.78 16.80
N TYR A 172 -10.86 21.62 15.99
CA TYR A 172 -10.23 22.68 15.21
C TYR A 172 -10.73 22.71 13.76
N ASP A 173 -10.80 23.90 13.17
CA ASP A 173 -11.19 24.09 11.77
C ASP A 173 -10.00 24.60 10.98
N PHE A 174 -9.50 23.79 10.05
CA PHE A 174 -8.27 24.09 9.32
C PHE A 174 -8.54 24.87 8.03
N GLY A 175 -7.73 25.90 7.79
CA GLY A 175 -7.70 26.65 6.53
C GLY A 175 -6.31 26.68 5.91
N THR A 176 -6.21 27.22 4.69
CA THR A 176 -4.92 27.31 3.99
C THR A 176 -4.21 28.60 4.41
N SER A 177 -2.94 28.53 4.84
CA SER A 177 -2.23 29.73 5.29
C SER A 177 -1.72 30.63 4.14
N GLY A 178 -1.75 30.11 2.91
CA GLY A 178 -1.04 30.69 1.77
C GLY A 178 0.49 30.63 1.88
N ARG A 179 1.02 29.87 2.86
CA ARG A 179 2.45 29.68 3.10
C ARG A 179 2.88 28.23 2.90
N LEU A 180 4.14 28.06 2.54
CA LEU A 180 4.79 26.78 2.25
C LEU A 180 6.11 26.67 3.02
N ARG A 181 6.48 25.45 3.39
CA ARG A 181 7.82 25.04 3.82
C ARG A 181 8.17 23.74 3.11
N ASN A 182 9.35 23.64 2.50
CA ASN A 182 9.73 22.48 1.67
C ASN A 182 8.68 22.14 0.58
N SER A 183 8.15 23.18 -0.08
CA SER A 183 6.98 23.15 -0.99
C SER A 183 5.66 22.61 -0.41
N ASN A 184 5.65 22.16 0.84
CA ASN A 184 4.51 21.55 1.49
C ASN A 184 3.60 22.58 2.14
N LEU A 185 2.30 22.32 2.07
CA LEU A 185 1.24 23.15 2.62
C LEU A 185 1.45 23.39 4.11
N ILE A 186 1.43 24.66 4.51
CA ILE A 186 1.20 25.06 5.90
C ILE A 186 -0.30 25.35 6.05
N MET A 187 -0.96 24.57 6.88
CA MET A 187 -2.34 24.80 7.32
C MET A 187 -2.34 25.81 8.46
N TYR A 188 -3.51 26.36 8.81
CA TYR A 188 -3.69 27.08 10.07
C TYR A 188 -5.04 26.69 10.70
N ASP A 189 -5.13 26.69 12.04
CA ASP A 189 -6.41 26.53 12.73
C ASP A 189 -7.09 27.89 12.99
N ARG A 190 -8.41 27.97 12.89
CA ARG A 190 -9.14 29.24 13.07
C ARG A 190 -9.32 29.66 14.53
N GLN A 191 -9.13 28.73 15.46
CA GLN A 191 -9.35 28.91 16.89
C GLN A 191 -8.22 29.73 17.55
N THR A 192 -6.98 29.52 17.11
CA THR A 192 -5.76 30.15 17.66
C THR A 192 -4.87 30.79 16.60
N GLU A 193 -5.14 30.53 15.32
CA GLU A 193 -4.32 30.93 14.17
C GLU A 193 -2.89 30.38 14.21
N SER A 194 -2.65 29.32 14.98
CA SER A 194 -1.40 28.57 14.95
C SER A 194 -1.22 27.92 13.57
N TRP A 195 0.03 27.79 13.12
CA TRP A 195 0.35 27.22 11.82
C TRP A 195 0.80 25.76 11.97
N TRP A 196 0.31 24.90 11.09
CA TRP A 196 0.50 23.45 11.15
C TRP A 196 1.12 22.93 9.85
N GLN A 197 2.18 22.15 9.94
CA GLN A 197 2.83 21.56 8.76
C GLN A 197 2.02 20.35 8.29
N GLN A 198 1.51 20.37 7.04
CA GLN A 198 0.69 19.27 6.53
C GLN A 198 1.46 17.94 6.49
N ALA A 199 2.74 17.93 6.09
CA ALA A 199 3.54 16.70 6.01
C ALA A 199 3.83 16.01 7.37
N SER A 200 3.85 16.75 8.49
CA SER A 200 4.08 16.15 9.81
C SER A 200 2.79 15.99 10.62
N GLY A 201 1.87 16.95 10.53
CA GLY A 201 0.76 17.13 11.47
C GLY A 201 1.12 17.98 12.70
N GLU A 202 2.33 18.54 12.75
CA GLU A 202 2.82 19.35 13.89
C GLU A 202 2.47 20.84 13.74
N ALA A 203 2.05 21.47 14.84
CA ALA A 203 2.00 22.92 14.97
C ALA A 203 3.42 23.50 15.07
N ILE A 204 3.79 24.36 14.13
CA ILE A 204 5.15 24.91 13.97
C ILE A 204 5.27 26.39 14.36
N VAL A 205 4.14 27.12 14.47
CA VAL A 205 4.09 28.53 14.88
C VAL A 205 2.82 28.77 15.70
N GLY A 206 2.89 29.61 16.73
CA GLY A 206 1.75 30.05 17.52
C GLY A 206 1.55 29.30 18.84
N SER A 207 0.42 29.53 19.50
CA SER A 207 0.17 29.03 20.86
C SER A 207 0.14 27.50 21.00
N LEU A 208 -0.05 26.77 19.89
CA LEU A 208 -0.12 25.31 19.87
C LEU A 208 1.20 24.64 19.46
N THR A 209 2.29 25.40 19.22
CA THR A 209 3.57 24.85 18.74
C THR A 209 4.05 23.62 19.52
N GLY A 210 4.44 22.57 18.79
CA GLY A 210 4.86 21.28 19.32
C GLY A 210 3.71 20.30 19.64
N LYS A 211 2.44 20.70 19.46
CA LYS A 211 1.32 19.77 19.38
C LYS A 211 1.34 19.07 18.02
N VAL A 212 0.91 17.79 17.99
CA VAL A 212 0.84 16.96 16.79
C VAL A 212 -0.59 16.42 16.68
N LEU A 213 -1.18 16.46 15.49
CA LEU A 213 -2.48 15.87 15.20
C LEU A 213 -2.37 14.35 15.02
N THR A 214 -3.34 13.61 15.56
CA THR A 214 -3.49 12.17 15.29
C THR A 214 -3.72 11.96 13.80
N ARG A 215 -2.88 11.14 13.16
CA ARG A 215 -3.05 10.77 11.75
C ARG A 215 -4.08 9.68 11.61
N TYR A 216 -5.00 9.87 10.66
CA TYR A 216 -5.95 8.85 10.28
C TYR A 216 -5.47 8.13 9.01
N PRO A 217 -5.55 6.78 8.92
CA PRO A 217 -5.23 6.06 7.70
C PRO A 217 -5.99 6.59 6.48
N SER A 218 -5.26 6.90 5.41
CA SER A 218 -5.84 7.35 4.14
C SER A 218 -5.02 6.83 2.97
N ALA A 219 -5.68 6.57 1.85
CA ALA A 219 -5.03 6.10 0.61
C ALA A 219 -5.52 6.94 -0.58
N MET A 220 -4.64 7.19 -1.56
CA MET A 220 -5.06 7.76 -2.84
C MET A 220 -5.21 6.61 -3.85
N THR A 221 -6.45 6.31 -4.23
CA THR A 221 -6.80 5.23 -5.18
C THR A 221 -7.63 5.77 -6.34
N SER A 222 -7.86 4.97 -7.37
CA SER A 222 -8.86 5.30 -8.39
C SER A 222 -10.28 5.33 -7.80
N PHE A 223 -11.16 6.13 -8.39
CA PHE A 223 -12.59 6.12 -8.07
C PHE A 223 -13.22 4.74 -8.32
N GLU A 224 -12.75 4.00 -9.32
CA GLU A 224 -13.15 2.62 -9.58
C GLU A 224 -12.89 1.71 -8.38
N ALA A 225 -11.65 1.68 -7.86
CA ALA A 225 -11.29 0.85 -6.72
C ALA A 225 -12.15 1.20 -5.49
N PHE A 226 -12.34 2.50 -5.22
CA PHE A 226 -13.24 2.96 -4.15
C PHE A 226 -14.67 2.44 -4.36
N SER A 227 -15.22 2.61 -5.57
CA SER A 227 -16.61 2.25 -5.89
C SER A 227 -16.89 0.74 -5.81
N GLN A 228 -15.88 -0.09 -6.09
CA GLN A 228 -15.96 -1.55 -5.98
C GLN A 228 -15.90 -1.99 -4.51
N ARG A 229 -15.03 -1.39 -3.69
CA ARG A 229 -14.91 -1.73 -2.27
C ARG A 229 -16.08 -1.21 -1.43
N TYR A 230 -16.50 0.03 -1.64
CA TYR A 230 -17.47 0.73 -0.80
C TYR A 230 -18.74 1.09 -1.60
N PRO A 231 -19.63 0.14 -1.92
CA PRO A 231 -20.81 0.40 -2.76
C PRO A 231 -21.80 1.42 -2.16
N GLU A 232 -21.84 1.53 -0.83
CA GLU A 232 -22.61 2.54 -0.09
C GLU A 232 -21.75 3.77 0.30
N GLY A 233 -20.50 3.82 -0.17
CA GLY A 233 -19.54 4.90 0.07
C GLY A 233 -19.96 6.21 -0.56
N LEU A 234 -19.58 7.32 0.07
CA LEU A 234 -20.04 8.65 -0.30
C LEU A 234 -18.90 9.51 -0.86
N VAL A 235 -19.18 10.18 -1.98
CA VAL A 235 -18.20 10.98 -2.75
C VAL A 235 -18.44 12.46 -2.50
N LEU A 236 -17.40 13.23 -2.18
CA LEU A 236 -17.49 14.68 -2.06
C LEU A 236 -18.03 15.27 -3.36
N SER A 237 -19.13 16.03 -3.28
CA SER A 237 -19.81 16.58 -4.44
C SER A 237 -19.14 17.88 -4.93
N ARG A 238 -19.46 18.27 -6.17
CA ARG A 238 -19.04 19.57 -6.72
C ARG A 238 -19.82 20.76 -6.12
N GLU A 239 -20.79 20.54 -5.23
CA GLU A 239 -21.58 21.58 -4.53
C GLU A 239 -20.81 22.27 -3.39
N THR A 240 -19.53 22.52 -3.64
CA THR A 240 -18.54 23.20 -2.77
C THR A 240 -18.87 24.64 -2.34
N GLY A 241 -19.86 25.28 -2.97
CA GLY A 241 -20.11 26.72 -2.85
C GLY A 241 -19.23 27.61 -3.74
N PHE A 242 -18.26 27.03 -4.48
CA PHE A 242 -17.32 27.77 -5.33
C PHE A 242 -17.44 27.40 -6.81
N LEU A 243 -17.19 28.37 -7.70
CA LEU A 243 -17.07 28.14 -9.14
C LEU A 243 -15.59 27.93 -9.50
N ARG A 244 -15.19 26.67 -9.67
CA ARG A 244 -13.85 26.24 -10.06
C ARG A 244 -13.92 25.28 -11.27
N SER A 245 -12.79 25.12 -11.95
CA SER A 245 -12.64 24.19 -13.07
C SER A 245 -12.30 22.77 -12.58
N TYR A 246 -13.17 22.15 -11.79
CA TYR A 246 -12.95 20.77 -11.32
C TYR A 246 -12.71 19.82 -12.49
N GLY A 247 -11.64 19.02 -12.38
CA GLY A 247 -11.12 18.14 -13.43
C GLY A 247 -9.95 18.74 -14.21
N GLN A 248 -9.81 20.08 -14.22
CA GLN A 248 -8.64 20.75 -14.79
C GLN A 248 -7.50 20.81 -13.78
N ASN A 249 -6.31 20.47 -14.24
CA ASN A 249 -5.08 20.51 -13.46
C ASN A 249 -4.25 21.77 -13.83
N PRO A 250 -4.06 22.73 -12.89
CA PRO A 250 -3.26 23.93 -13.13
C PRO A 250 -1.74 23.66 -13.13
N TYR A 251 -1.29 22.48 -12.68
CA TYR A 251 0.11 22.04 -12.59
C TYR A 251 0.49 21.09 -13.74
N THR A 252 -0.01 21.34 -14.96
CA THR A 252 0.17 20.42 -16.10
C THR A 252 1.64 20.08 -16.37
N GLY A 253 1.98 18.80 -16.27
CA GLY A 253 3.31 18.25 -16.55
C GLY A 253 4.29 18.36 -15.38
N TYR A 254 3.85 18.80 -14.20
CA TYR A 254 4.71 19.03 -13.03
C TYR A 254 5.38 17.74 -12.51
N ASP A 255 4.73 16.59 -12.68
CA ASP A 255 5.23 15.27 -12.30
C ASP A 255 5.99 14.54 -13.41
N THR A 256 6.41 15.26 -14.46
CA THR A 256 7.27 14.68 -15.51
C THR A 256 8.63 14.34 -14.89
N PRO A 257 9.17 13.12 -15.08
CA PRO A 257 10.48 12.74 -14.54
C PRO A 257 11.59 13.73 -14.89
N GLY A 258 12.44 14.07 -13.93
CA GLY A 258 13.49 15.09 -14.09
C GLY A 258 12.99 16.54 -14.10
N SER A 259 11.75 16.80 -13.66
CA SER A 259 11.27 18.17 -13.41
C SER A 259 11.79 18.71 -12.08
N GLU A 260 12.12 19.99 -12.05
CA GLU A 260 12.59 20.66 -10.83
C GLU A 260 11.42 20.97 -9.87
N PRO A 261 11.57 20.72 -8.56
CA PRO A 261 10.59 21.09 -7.54
C PRO A 261 10.18 22.57 -7.56
N PHE A 262 8.86 22.83 -7.56
CA PHE A 262 8.34 24.21 -7.57
C PHE A 262 8.25 24.78 -6.16
N LEU A 263 8.75 26.00 -5.97
CA LEU A 263 8.85 26.70 -4.66
C LEU A 263 9.60 25.91 -3.59
N TYR A 264 10.59 25.10 -4.01
CA TYR A 264 11.46 24.34 -3.12
C TYR A 264 12.83 25.01 -2.97
N PHE A 265 13.33 25.07 -1.73
CA PHE A 265 14.64 25.63 -1.40
C PHE A 265 15.35 24.83 -0.30
N GLY A 266 14.83 23.64 0.05
CA GLY A 266 15.43 22.71 1.01
C GLY A 266 16.54 21.87 0.37
N GLU A 267 17.09 20.94 1.15
CA GLU A 267 18.09 19.99 0.66
C GLU A 267 17.44 18.94 -0.27
N THR A 268 18.19 18.46 -1.26
CA THR A 268 17.77 17.37 -2.16
C THR A 268 18.64 16.14 -1.92
N SER A 269 18.15 14.97 -2.32
CA SER A 269 18.88 13.70 -2.20
C SER A 269 18.93 12.99 -3.54
N ASP A 270 20.14 12.61 -3.96
CA ASP A 270 20.41 11.86 -5.20
C ASP A 270 19.94 10.39 -5.13
N ALA A 271 19.29 9.97 -4.04
CA ALA A 271 18.82 8.60 -3.85
C ALA A 271 17.69 8.19 -4.82
N LEU A 272 16.86 9.15 -5.24
CA LEU A 272 15.77 9.00 -6.22
C LEU A 272 15.61 10.31 -7.01
N ASP A 273 14.93 10.27 -8.17
CA ASP A 273 14.50 11.49 -8.86
C ASP A 273 13.63 12.36 -7.94
N ALA A 274 13.72 13.69 -8.06
CA ALA A 274 12.95 14.60 -7.21
C ALA A 274 11.44 14.32 -7.29
N MET A 275 10.92 14.07 -8.50
CA MET A 275 9.52 13.79 -8.78
C MET A 275 9.18 12.29 -8.73
N GLU A 276 10.11 11.43 -8.28
CA GLU A 276 9.78 10.03 -8.03
C GLU A 276 8.68 9.96 -6.99
N ARG A 277 7.59 9.28 -7.33
CA ARG A 277 6.52 9.01 -6.38
C ARG A 277 7.00 7.94 -5.41
N VAL A 278 6.80 8.20 -4.13
CA VAL A 278 7.05 7.22 -3.07
C VAL A 278 5.78 7.01 -2.26
N LEU A 279 5.52 5.78 -1.84
CA LEU A 279 4.74 5.56 -0.64
C LEU A 279 5.71 5.66 0.54
N ALA A 280 5.58 6.73 1.32
CA ALA A 280 6.28 6.85 2.59
C ALA A 280 5.50 6.08 3.65
N VAL A 281 6.16 5.20 4.40
CA VAL A 281 5.58 4.39 5.48
C VAL A 281 6.32 4.69 6.77
N GLU A 282 5.57 4.90 7.85
CA GLU A 282 6.12 5.21 9.18
C GLU A 282 5.65 4.20 10.22
N VAL A 283 6.58 3.70 11.03
CA VAL A 283 6.32 2.85 12.21
C VAL A 283 7.15 3.37 13.37
N GLY A 284 6.50 3.93 14.38
CA GLY A 284 7.17 4.66 15.46
C GLY A 284 8.01 5.82 14.91
N SER A 285 9.31 5.83 15.22
CA SER A 285 10.27 6.81 14.68
C SER A 285 10.95 6.35 13.38
N ALA A 286 10.66 5.16 12.85
CA ALA A 286 11.30 4.65 11.65
C ALA A 286 10.47 4.98 10.40
N ALA A 287 11.13 5.51 9.37
CA ALA A 287 10.54 5.82 8.09
C ALA A 287 11.22 5.03 6.95
N LYS A 288 10.42 4.49 6.03
CA LYS A 288 10.90 3.88 4.79
C LYS A 288 10.07 4.34 3.60
N ALA A 289 10.72 4.70 2.50
CA ALA A 289 10.08 5.15 1.27
C ALA A 289 10.14 4.05 0.20
N TYR A 290 9.00 3.72 -0.39
CA TYR A 290 8.86 2.70 -1.44
C TYR A 290 8.63 3.39 -2.80
N PRO A 291 9.61 3.37 -3.72
CA PRO A 291 9.51 4.03 -5.03
C PRO A 291 8.44 3.40 -5.91
N PHE A 292 7.62 4.21 -6.57
CA PHE A 292 6.57 3.75 -7.49
C PHE A 292 7.16 3.08 -8.74
N SER A 293 8.37 3.44 -9.15
CA SER A 293 9.15 2.73 -10.18
C SER A 293 9.43 1.26 -9.81
N ILE A 294 9.60 0.95 -8.52
CA ILE A 294 9.73 -0.42 -8.02
C ILE A 294 8.34 -1.04 -7.80
N LEU A 295 7.43 -0.34 -7.11
CA LEU A 295 6.09 -0.85 -6.78
C LEU A 295 5.26 -1.23 -8.01
N SER A 296 5.36 -0.48 -9.11
CA SER A 296 4.67 -0.82 -10.37
C SER A 296 5.18 -2.10 -11.05
N THR A 297 6.39 -2.56 -10.68
CA THR A 297 6.99 -3.81 -11.16
C THR A 297 6.72 -4.96 -10.20
N GLU A 298 7.00 -4.79 -8.91
CA GLU A 298 6.86 -5.84 -7.89
C GLU A 298 5.40 -6.08 -7.48
N GLN A 299 4.56 -5.03 -7.53
CA GLN A 299 3.14 -4.98 -7.15
C GLN A 299 2.81 -5.28 -5.69
N VAL A 300 3.60 -6.13 -5.02
CA VAL A 300 3.54 -6.44 -3.60
C VAL A 300 4.95 -6.52 -3.05
N ILE A 301 5.20 -5.89 -1.91
CA ILE A 301 6.45 -6.02 -1.15
C ILE A 301 6.10 -6.47 0.27
N ASN A 302 6.64 -7.62 0.70
CA ASN A 302 6.64 -8.03 2.11
C ASN A 302 7.94 -7.53 2.75
N ASP A 303 7.85 -6.81 3.86
CA ASP A 303 8.98 -6.15 4.50
C ASP A 303 8.78 -6.10 6.02
N THR A 304 9.81 -5.69 6.75
CA THR A 304 9.77 -5.46 8.19
C THR A 304 10.31 -4.05 8.46
N LEU A 305 9.58 -3.27 9.26
CA LEU A 305 9.96 -1.90 9.63
C LEU A 305 9.73 -1.71 11.14
N ALA A 306 10.80 -1.38 11.88
CA ALA A 306 10.77 -1.27 13.34
C ALA A 306 10.08 -2.47 14.04
N GLU A 307 10.51 -3.69 13.68
CA GLU A 307 9.96 -4.98 14.17
C GLU A 307 8.50 -5.28 13.76
N GLN A 308 7.80 -4.32 13.13
CA GLN A 308 6.46 -4.55 12.57
C GLN A 308 6.55 -5.19 11.18
N GLU A 309 5.86 -6.30 11.02
CA GLU A 309 5.71 -6.98 9.74
C GLU A 309 4.68 -6.25 8.86
N ILE A 310 5.12 -5.76 7.70
CA ILE A 310 4.31 -4.93 6.81
C ILE A 310 4.28 -5.46 5.37
N ALA A 311 3.16 -5.26 4.70
CA ALA A 311 3.03 -5.47 3.26
C ALA A 311 2.66 -4.15 2.59
N VAL A 312 3.38 -3.80 1.52
CA VAL A 312 3.06 -2.68 0.65
C VAL A 312 2.43 -3.22 -0.62
N PHE A 313 1.21 -2.79 -0.91
CA PHE A 313 0.45 -3.16 -2.11
C PHE A 313 0.50 -2.01 -3.12
N TRP A 314 0.52 -2.36 -4.40
CA TRP A 314 0.36 -1.43 -5.51
C TRP A 314 -0.62 -1.99 -6.54
N GLN A 315 -1.46 -1.12 -7.10
CA GLN A 315 -2.44 -1.48 -8.11
C GLN A 315 -2.50 -0.44 -9.23
N ALA A 316 -2.51 -0.90 -10.48
CA ALA A 316 -2.74 -0.08 -11.66
C ALA A 316 -4.18 0.51 -11.72
N GLY A 317 -4.40 1.43 -12.65
CA GLY A 317 -5.70 2.03 -12.95
C GLY A 317 -5.97 3.40 -12.31
N THR A 318 -4.95 4.08 -11.79
CA THR A 318 -5.08 5.38 -11.12
C THR A 318 -4.28 6.44 -11.88
N ASN A 319 -4.98 7.40 -12.48
CA ASN A 319 -4.35 8.47 -13.26
C ASN A 319 -3.54 9.42 -12.37
N SER A 320 -2.42 9.92 -12.89
CA SER A 320 -1.77 11.12 -12.37
C SER A 320 -2.71 12.33 -12.44
N ALA A 321 -2.89 13.01 -11.30
CA ALA A 321 -3.59 14.29 -11.24
C ALA A 321 -2.76 15.49 -11.73
N LEU A 322 -1.46 15.29 -12.04
CA LEU A 322 -0.49 16.35 -12.26
C LEU A 322 0.10 16.34 -13.69
N GLY A 323 0.04 15.22 -14.42
CA GLY A 323 0.69 15.11 -15.73
C GLY A 323 -0.07 15.75 -16.89
N ALA A 324 -1.38 15.52 -16.97
CA ALA A 324 -2.23 16.08 -18.03
C ALA A 324 -3.01 17.30 -17.57
N SER A 325 -3.51 18.11 -18.50
CA SER A 325 -4.35 19.28 -18.20
C SER A 325 -5.79 18.93 -17.81
N GLN A 326 -6.25 17.73 -18.13
CA GLN A 326 -7.44 17.10 -17.58
C GLN A 326 -7.01 15.87 -16.78
N ILE A 327 -7.43 15.74 -15.53
CA ILE A 327 -7.03 14.64 -14.62
C ILE A 327 -7.50 13.28 -15.17
N ALA A 328 -8.71 13.25 -15.75
CA ALA A 328 -9.24 12.09 -16.48
C ALA A 328 -8.42 11.65 -17.72
N SER A 329 -7.40 12.43 -18.13
CA SER A 329 -6.48 12.11 -19.22
C SER A 329 -5.01 11.99 -18.77
N GLY A 330 -4.76 11.93 -17.46
CA GLY A 330 -3.44 11.61 -16.91
C GLY A 330 -2.98 10.20 -17.29
N ALA A 331 -1.66 9.98 -17.30
CA ALA A 331 -1.10 8.64 -17.40
C ALA A 331 -1.40 7.83 -16.13
N ASP A 332 -1.56 6.52 -16.25
CA ASP A 332 -1.68 5.63 -15.10
C ASP A 332 -0.35 5.61 -14.33
N VAL A 333 -0.42 5.93 -13.03
CA VAL A 333 0.69 5.85 -12.08
C VAL A 333 0.42 4.81 -10.98
N GLY A 334 -0.76 4.20 -11.00
CA GLY A 334 -1.25 3.32 -9.96
C GLY A 334 -1.47 3.98 -8.61
N ALA A 335 -1.91 3.17 -7.66
CA ALA A 335 -2.15 3.51 -6.27
C ALA A 335 -1.31 2.59 -5.39
N ALA A 336 -0.90 3.06 -4.21
CA ALA A 336 -0.17 2.27 -3.23
C ALA A 336 -0.74 2.47 -1.82
N ALA A 337 -0.66 1.42 -1.00
CA ALA A 337 -1.05 1.43 0.40
C ALA A 337 -0.23 0.41 1.21
N ALA A 338 -0.04 0.65 2.51
CA ALA A 338 0.70 -0.24 3.41
C ALA A 338 -0.19 -0.79 4.52
N TYR A 339 0.01 -2.07 4.85
CA TYR A 339 -0.76 -2.82 5.85
C TYR A 339 0.16 -3.60 6.77
N GLN A 340 -0.28 -3.84 8.01
CA GLN A 340 0.31 -4.87 8.83
C GLN A 340 -0.01 -6.21 8.19
N ARG A 341 1.00 -7.04 7.95
CA ARG A 341 0.79 -8.40 7.40
C ARG A 341 0.59 -9.45 8.50
N THR A 342 0.33 -9.03 9.73
CA THR A 342 -0.06 -9.94 10.82
C THR A 342 -1.57 -9.85 11.02
N LEU A 343 -2.26 -10.98 10.96
CA LEU A 343 -3.69 -11.12 11.20
C LEU A 343 -3.91 -12.30 12.15
N ASP A 344 -4.67 -12.11 13.24
CA ASP A 344 -4.90 -13.12 14.29
C ASP A 344 -3.64 -13.83 14.82
N GLY A 345 -2.52 -13.10 14.86
CA GLY A 345 -1.21 -13.63 15.28
C GLY A 345 -0.49 -14.48 14.23
N GLN A 346 -1.06 -14.64 13.03
CA GLN A 346 -0.39 -15.22 11.88
C GLN A 346 0.21 -14.13 11.00
N VAL A 347 1.52 -14.23 10.74
CA VAL A 347 2.19 -13.43 9.72
C VAL A 347 1.87 -14.03 8.35
N LEU A 348 1.26 -13.24 7.48
CA LEU A 348 0.91 -13.56 6.10
C LEU A 348 2.01 -13.12 5.13
N THR A 349 2.12 -13.82 4.01
CA THR A 349 3.07 -13.53 2.93
C THR A 349 2.28 -13.30 1.66
N PHE A 350 2.30 -12.07 1.15
CA PHE A 350 1.52 -11.69 -0.02
C PHE A 350 2.31 -11.87 -1.32
N ALA A 351 1.62 -12.26 -2.38
CA ALA A 351 2.14 -12.33 -3.74
C ALA A 351 1.08 -11.85 -4.74
N VAL A 352 1.47 -11.64 -6.00
CA VAL A 352 0.52 -11.35 -7.09
C VAL A 352 0.49 -12.48 -8.09
N LYS A 353 -0.71 -12.87 -8.50
CA LYS A 353 -0.96 -13.83 -9.58
C LYS A 353 -2.14 -13.37 -10.41
N ASP A 354 -1.99 -13.40 -11.74
CA ASP A 354 -3.04 -13.02 -12.70
C ASP A 354 -3.62 -11.60 -12.44
N GLY A 355 -2.81 -10.70 -11.85
CA GLY A 355 -3.20 -9.33 -11.46
C GLY A 355 -3.95 -9.23 -10.12
N GLN A 356 -4.07 -10.32 -9.36
CA GLN A 356 -4.72 -10.36 -8.05
C GLN A 356 -3.68 -10.54 -6.93
N ILE A 357 -3.80 -9.75 -5.87
CA ILE A 357 -3.01 -9.91 -4.63
C ILE A 357 -3.61 -11.09 -3.86
N PHE A 358 -2.77 -12.01 -3.37
CA PHE A 358 -3.21 -13.12 -2.51
C PHE A 358 -2.20 -13.41 -1.41
N ASP A 359 -2.65 -13.92 -0.26
CA ASP A 359 -1.74 -14.48 0.76
C ASP A 359 -1.43 -15.95 0.44
N MET A 360 -0.18 -16.36 0.68
CA MET A 360 0.29 -17.71 0.36
C MET A 360 -0.22 -18.78 1.33
N GLU A 361 -0.50 -18.38 2.57
CA GLU A 361 -0.82 -19.29 3.67
C GLU A 361 -2.24 -19.87 3.56
N THR A 362 -3.19 -19.09 3.01
CA THR A 362 -4.59 -19.49 2.85
C THR A 362 -5.08 -19.41 1.40
N GLY A 363 -4.35 -18.72 0.52
CA GLY A 363 -4.79 -18.44 -0.85
C GLY A 363 -5.94 -17.45 -0.95
N THR A 364 -6.18 -16.63 0.09
CA THR A 364 -7.24 -15.61 0.05
C THR A 364 -6.78 -14.45 -0.83
N VAL A 365 -7.70 -13.93 -1.65
CA VAL A 365 -7.49 -12.80 -2.56
C VAL A 365 -7.84 -11.50 -1.86
N TRP A 366 -6.96 -10.51 -1.96
CA TRP A 366 -7.05 -9.23 -1.28
C TRP A 366 -7.16 -8.09 -2.31
N ASP A 367 -7.83 -7.00 -1.92
CA ASP A 367 -7.83 -5.76 -2.70
C ASP A 367 -6.81 -4.72 -2.18
N ILE A 368 -6.62 -3.64 -2.95
CA ILE A 368 -5.71 -2.54 -2.61
C ILE A 368 -6.07 -1.81 -1.30
N HIS A 369 -7.29 -2.01 -0.76
CA HIS A 369 -7.75 -1.46 0.52
C HIS A 369 -7.49 -2.40 1.71
N GLY A 370 -6.79 -3.52 1.48
CA GLY A 370 -6.42 -4.48 2.52
C GLY A 370 -7.58 -5.39 2.94
N TYR A 371 -8.63 -5.55 2.13
CA TYR A 371 -9.75 -6.43 2.45
C TYR A 371 -9.70 -7.75 1.69
N ALA A 372 -10.03 -8.83 2.39
CA ALA A 372 -10.14 -10.18 1.85
C ALA A 372 -11.45 -10.34 1.07
N THR A 373 -11.34 -10.47 -0.26
CA THR A 373 -12.46 -10.49 -1.20
C THR A 373 -12.97 -11.91 -1.51
N ALA A 374 -12.11 -12.92 -1.51
CA ALA A 374 -12.46 -14.32 -1.76
C ALA A 374 -11.41 -15.28 -1.20
N GLY A 375 -11.81 -16.30 -0.44
CA GLY A 375 -10.90 -17.29 0.15
C GLY A 375 -11.29 -17.68 1.57
N ALA A 376 -10.33 -18.22 2.34
CA ALA A 376 -10.58 -18.67 3.72
C ALA A 376 -10.79 -17.49 4.69
N LEU A 377 -10.14 -16.35 4.44
CA LEU A 377 -10.23 -15.14 5.26
C LEU A 377 -11.24 -14.13 4.70
N GLN A 378 -12.15 -14.53 3.79
CA GLN A 378 -13.08 -13.62 3.13
C GLN A 378 -13.94 -12.84 4.14
N GLY A 379 -13.89 -11.50 4.05
CA GLY A 379 -14.56 -10.57 4.96
C GLY A 379 -13.61 -9.90 5.96
N GLU A 380 -12.42 -10.48 6.19
CA GLU A 380 -11.39 -9.88 7.05
C GLU A 380 -10.72 -8.66 6.40
N ARG A 381 -10.03 -7.88 7.24
CA ARG A 381 -9.30 -6.68 6.86
C ARG A 381 -7.93 -6.64 7.54
N LEU A 382 -6.89 -6.30 6.79
CA LEU A 382 -5.58 -5.99 7.35
C LEU A 382 -5.59 -4.60 8.03
N THR A 383 -4.95 -4.49 9.19
CA THR A 383 -4.75 -3.20 9.85
C THR A 383 -3.88 -2.29 8.97
N PRO A 384 -4.36 -1.11 8.52
CA PRO A 384 -3.56 -0.20 7.71
C PRO A 384 -2.40 0.39 8.52
N VAL A 385 -1.28 0.64 7.86
CA VAL A 385 -0.12 1.34 8.43
C VAL A 385 -0.17 2.80 7.97
N ILE A 386 0.16 3.71 8.88
CA ILE A 386 0.28 5.13 8.56
C ILE A 386 1.29 5.30 7.42
N SER A 387 0.77 5.71 6.28
CA SER A 387 1.50 5.87 5.04
C SER A 387 0.91 7.02 4.23
N ALA A 388 1.74 7.60 3.37
CA ALA A 388 1.37 8.75 2.55
C ALA A 388 2.08 8.69 1.21
N ASN A 389 1.36 9.01 0.14
CA ASN A 389 1.99 9.29 -1.15
C ASN A 389 2.76 10.61 -1.04
N HIS A 390 3.95 10.68 -1.61
CA HIS A 390 4.73 11.91 -1.73
C HIS A 390 5.54 11.90 -3.04
N PHE A 391 5.98 13.07 -3.50
CA PHE A 391 7.21 13.16 -4.28
C PHE A 391 8.41 13.08 -3.35
N TRP A 392 9.46 12.35 -3.76
CA TRP A 392 10.64 12.11 -2.95
C TRP A 392 11.27 13.39 -2.38
N PHE A 393 11.41 14.44 -3.19
CA PHE A 393 12.00 15.71 -2.72
C PHE A 393 11.26 16.28 -1.50
N SER A 394 9.92 16.19 -1.51
CA SER A 394 9.07 16.74 -0.44
C SER A 394 9.20 15.92 0.83
N TRP A 395 9.14 14.58 0.70
CA TRP A 395 9.31 13.67 1.84
C TRP A 395 10.69 13.81 2.49
N PHE A 396 11.75 13.77 1.67
CA PHE A 396 13.13 13.90 2.11
C PHE A 396 13.37 15.20 2.88
N GLY A 397 12.75 16.32 2.47
CA GLY A 397 12.83 17.60 3.18
C GLY A 397 12.28 17.57 4.63
N PHE A 398 11.48 16.58 5.02
CA PHE A 398 11.01 16.39 6.40
C PHE A 398 11.61 15.18 7.13
N ARG A 399 12.02 14.15 6.38
CA ARG A 399 12.56 12.89 6.89
C ARG A 399 13.84 12.48 6.12
N PRO A 400 14.94 13.25 6.23
CA PRO A 400 16.16 13.00 5.44
C PRO A 400 16.90 11.71 5.81
N ASP A 401 16.57 11.13 6.96
CA ASP A 401 17.01 9.84 7.49
C ASP A 401 16.20 8.63 6.99
N THR A 402 15.18 8.86 6.16
CA THR A 402 14.35 7.81 5.56
C THR A 402 15.16 6.79 4.78
N ALA A 403 15.01 5.50 5.10
CA ALA A 403 15.53 4.43 4.28
C ALA A 403 14.74 4.34 2.96
N VAL A 404 15.42 4.35 1.82
CA VAL A 404 14.78 4.05 0.53
C VAL A 404 14.75 2.54 0.33
N TYR A 405 13.57 1.97 0.05
CA TYR A 405 13.48 0.58 -0.35
C TYR A 405 14.22 0.38 -1.68
N GLN A 406 15.16 -0.56 -1.69
CA GLN A 406 15.88 -0.97 -2.88
C GLN A 406 15.61 -2.45 -3.11
N LEU A 407 15.43 -2.83 -4.37
CA LEU A 407 15.62 -4.22 -4.78
C LEU A 407 17.04 -4.64 -4.37
N ALA A 408 17.18 -5.82 -3.76
CA ALA A 408 18.47 -6.31 -3.28
C ALA A 408 19.50 -6.28 -4.42
N SER A 409 20.50 -5.41 -4.29
CA SER A 409 21.49 -5.15 -5.33
C SER A 409 22.46 -6.33 -5.44
N GLY A 410 22.19 -7.19 -6.42
CA GLY A 410 23.06 -8.32 -6.75
C GLY A 410 24.38 -7.83 -7.36
N SER A 411 25.41 -7.67 -6.54
CA SER A 411 26.79 -7.54 -7.01
C SER A 411 27.82 -7.97 -5.96
N ASP A 412 27.88 -9.27 -5.65
CA ASP A 412 29.10 -9.88 -5.12
C ASP A 412 29.91 -10.45 -6.29
N THR A 413 30.51 -9.54 -7.09
CA THR A 413 31.42 -9.91 -8.18
C THR A 413 32.77 -10.34 -7.62
N GLY A 414 32.76 -11.48 -6.93
CA GLY A 414 33.96 -12.17 -6.46
C GLY A 414 34.91 -12.50 -7.62
N GLU A 415 36.18 -12.73 -7.27
CA GLU A 415 37.33 -12.87 -8.19
C GLU A 415 37.23 -14.03 -9.21
N SER A 416 36.13 -14.81 -9.20
CA SER A 416 35.83 -15.91 -10.12
C SER A 416 35.13 -15.49 -11.43
N GLY A 417 34.66 -14.24 -11.56
CA GLY A 417 33.97 -13.77 -12.77
C GLY A 417 32.56 -14.34 -12.99
N LEU A 418 31.94 -14.86 -11.92
CA LEU A 418 30.55 -15.33 -11.91
C LEU A 418 29.62 -14.21 -11.40
N SER A 419 28.45 -14.06 -12.00
CA SER A 419 27.44 -13.06 -11.64
C SER A 419 26.34 -13.62 -10.72
N LEU A 420 26.69 -14.54 -9.82
CA LEU A 420 25.73 -15.25 -8.98
C LEU A 420 25.07 -14.30 -7.96
N LYS A 421 23.73 -14.23 -7.96
CA LYS A 421 22.97 -13.31 -7.08
C LYS A 421 23.26 -13.52 -5.59
N TYR A 422 23.42 -14.78 -5.14
CA TYR A 422 23.76 -15.11 -3.75
C TYR A 422 24.39 -16.50 -3.60
N ASN A 423 25.57 -16.61 -2.98
CA ASN A 423 26.24 -17.92 -2.82
C ASN A 423 25.92 -18.56 -1.47
N PHE A 424 25.15 -19.65 -1.48
CA PHE A 424 24.72 -20.37 -0.28
C PHE A 424 25.28 -21.81 -0.23
N ALA A 425 25.29 -22.40 0.97
CA ALA A 425 25.67 -23.79 1.18
C ALA A 425 24.47 -24.72 0.92
N ILE A 426 24.69 -25.84 0.23
CA ILE A 426 23.70 -26.87 -0.05
C ILE A 426 24.12 -28.14 0.67
N GLU A 427 23.30 -28.59 1.62
CA GLU A 427 23.40 -29.91 2.24
C GLU A 427 22.78 -30.94 1.28
N VAL A 428 23.57 -31.88 0.78
CA VAL A 428 23.17 -32.77 -0.32
C VAL A 428 22.32 -33.94 0.21
N TYR A 429 21.18 -34.17 -0.44
CA TYR A 429 20.35 -35.37 -0.26
C TYR A 429 20.79 -36.46 -1.25
N GLN A 430 20.94 -36.12 -2.53
CA GLN A 430 21.40 -37.03 -3.58
C GLN A 430 22.09 -36.32 -4.75
N GLY A 431 22.83 -37.07 -5.56
CA GLY A 431 23.65 -36.57 -6.67
C GLY A 431 25.08 -36.22 -6.24
N PHE A 432 25.72 -35.31 -7.00
CA PHE A 432 27.01 -34.69 -6.69
C PHE A 432 28.15 -35.64 -6.26
N ASP A 433 28.27 -36.81 -6.90
CA ASP A 433 29.32 -37.82 -6.68
C ASP A 433 29.56 -38.22 -5.20
N GLY A 434 28.52 -38.12 -4.37
CA GLY A 434 28.59 -38.45 -2.94
C GLY A 434 29.17 -37.34 -2.05
N ALA A 435 29.27 -36.11 -2.54
CA ALA A 435 29.52 -34.94 -1.69
C ALA A 435 28.38 -34.77 -0.68
N GLN A 436 28.71 -34.41 0.57
CA GLN A 436 27.70 -34.13 1.61
C GLN A 436 27.27 -32.65 1.65
N ASN A 437 28.16 -31.74 1.25
CA ASN A 437 27.90 -30.31 1.21
C ASN A 437 28.63 -29.72 -0.01
N ILE A 438 27.97 -28.79 -0.70
CA ILE A 438 28.54 -28.00 -1.82
C ILE A 438 28.15 -26.53 -1.65
N GLN A 439 28.84 -25.62 -2.33
CA GLN A 439 28.40 -24.23 -2.50
C GLN A 439 27.62 -24.09 -3.81
N ALA A 440 26.58 -23.25 -3.85
CA ALA A 440 25.81 -22.96 -5.06
C ALA A 440 26.69 -22.49 -6.23
N SER A 441 27.76 -21.74 -5.95
CA SER A 441 28.75 -21.33 -6.97
C SER A 441 29.46 -22.50 -7.68
N GLN A 442 29.48 -23.71 -7.10
CA GLN A 442 30.10 -24.88 -7.72
C GLN A 442 29.28 -25.44 -8.89
N LEU A 443 27.97 -25.15 -8.94
CA LEU A 443 27.06 -25.56 -10.02
C LEU A 443 27.45 -24.95 -11.39
N PHE A 444 28.20 -23.86 -11.39
CA PHE A 444 28.60 -23.09 -12.58
C PHE A 444 29.99 -23.44 -13.11
N THR A 445 30.69 -24.40 -12.47
CA THR A 445 32.12 -24.65 -12.73
C THR A 445 32.43 -25.37 -14.03
N ASP A 446 31.43 -25.99 -14.68
CA ASP A 446 31.55 -26.64 -15.98
C ASP A 446 31.16 -25.74 -17.17
N GLY A 447 30.67 -24.52 -16.89
CA GLY A 447 30.27 -23.54 -17.90
C GLY A 447 28.93 -23.83 -18.58
N ARG A 448 28.06 -24.66 -17.99
CA ARG A 448 26.69 -24.86 -18.47
C ARG A 448 25.69 -23.92 -17.79
N PRO A 449 24.56 -23.59 -18.42
CA PRO A 449 23.45 -22.92 -17.75
C PRO A 449 22.94 -23.75 -16.57
N VAL A 450 22.46 -23.09 -15.52
CA VAL A 450 22.02 -23.73 -14.28
C VAL A 450 20.52 -23.52 -14.08
N VAL A 451 19.82 -24.54 -13.59
CA VAL A 451 18.41 -24.47 -13.21
C VAL A 451 18.30 -24.93 -11.75
N ILE A 452 17.86 -24.02 -10.87
CA ILE A 452 17.62 -24.29 -9.45
C ILE A 452 16.11 -24.28 -9.21
N ASN A 453 15.54 -25.42 -8.82
CA ASN A 453 14.14 -25.54 -8.44
C ASN A 453 14.03 -25.56 -6.90
N PHE A 454 13.40 -24.54 -6.32
CA PHE A 454 13.09 -24.48 -4.89
C PHE A 454 11.73 -25.15 -4.64
N TRP A 455 11.71 -26.17 -3.78
CA TRP A 455 10.54 -27.03 -3.55
C TRP A 455 10.38 -27.37 -2.07
N ALA A 456 9.36 -28.16 -1.74
CA ALA A 456 9.14 -28.66 -0.38
C ALA A 456 8.43 -30.03 -0.41
N GLY A 457 8.73 -30.91 0.55
CA GLY A 457 8.26 -32.31 0.58
C GLY A 457 6.74 -32.48 0.56
N LEU A 458 6.01 -31.64 1.31
CA LEU A 458 4.54 -31.71 1.42
C LEU A 458 3.81 -30.66 0.55
N CYS A 459 4.52 -29.94 -0.32
CA CYS A 459 3.94 -28.97 -1.24
C CYS A 459 3.18 -29.68 -2.39
N PRO A 460 1.84 -29.61 -2.49
CA PRO A 460 1.08 -30.40 -3.46
C PRO A 460 1.39 -30.05 -4.92
N ILE A 461 1.70 -28.78 -5.19
CA ILE A 461 2.06 -28.31 -6.54
C ILE A 461 3.46 -28.81 -6.93
N CYS A 462 4.40 -28.83 -5.98
CA CYS A 462 5.73 -29.37 -6.17
C CYS A 462 5.66 -30.87 -6.52
N VAL A 463 4.87 -31.64 -5.76
CA VAL A 463 4.62 -33.07 -6.01
C VAL A 463 4.07 -33.32 -7.43
N ILE A 464 3.27 -32.41 -7.98
CA ILE A 464 2.77 -32.50 -9.37
C ILE A 464 3.89 -32.17 -10.38
N GLU A 465 4.73 -31.17 -10.09
CA GLU A 465 5.83 -30.74 -10.98
C GLU A 465 6.96 -31.78 -11.10
N MET A 466 7.22 -32.58 -10.05
CA MET A 466 8.38 -33.49 -9.99
C MET A 466 8.50 -34.46 -11.18
N ASP A 467 7.39 -34.91 -11.76
CA ASP A 467 7.42 -35.86 -12.89
C ASP A 467 7.85 -35.15 -14.20
N GLU A 468 7.47 -33.89 -14.37
CA GLU A 468 7.93 -33.04 -15.47
C GLU A 468 9.40 -32.63 -15.26
N LEU A 469 9.78 -32.27 -14.02
CA LEU A 469 11.16 -31.91 -13.66
C LEU A 469 12.13 -33.09 -13.85
N GLN A 470 11.70 -34.31 -13.54
CA GLN A 470 12.45 -35.54 -13.84
C GLN A 470 12.59 -35.76 -15.34
N THR A 471 11.53 -35.53 -16.12
CA THR A 471 11.58 -35.62 -17.59
C THR A 471 12.52 -34.57 -18.20
N VAL A 472 12.54 -33.36 -17.65
CA VAL A 472 13.49 -32.29 -18.00
C VAL A 472 14.92 -32.72 -17.69
N TYR A 473 15.19 -33.28 -16.51
CA TYR A 473 16.51 -33.78 -16.16
C TYR A 473 16.96 -34.89 -17.12
N ASP A 474 16.12 -35.90 -17.35
CA ASP A 474 16.44 -37.01 -18.27
C ASP A 474 16.80 -36.52 -19.67
N THR A 475 16.12 -35.46 -20.14
CA THR A 475 16.33 -34.85 -21.46
C THR A 475 17.57 -33.94 -21.52
N TYR A 476 17.77 -33.06 -20.54
CA TYR A 476 18.72 -31.94 -20.61
C TYR A 476 19.93 -32.04 -19.64
N GLN A 477 20.08 -33.11 -18.85
CA GLN A 477 21.21 -33.31 -17.92
C GLN A 477 22.62 -33.17 -18.53
N ASN A 478 22.75 -33.22 -19.87
CA ASN A 478 24.01 -32.96 -20.57
C ASN A 478 24.19 -31.47 -20.94
N ASP A 479 23.08 -30.75 -21.20
CA ASP A 479 23.07 -29.36 -21.68
C ASP A 479 23.02 -28.33 -20.54
N ILE A 480 22.37 -28.67 -19.43
CA ILE A 480 22.25 -27.81 -18.22
C ILE A 480 22.72 -28.56 -16.96
N GLN A 481 23.02 -27.81 -15.91
CA GLN A 481 23.07 -28.33 -14.55
C GLN A 481 21.72 -28.07 -13.85
N LEU A 482 21.03 -29.13 -13.43
CA LEU A 482 19.79 -29.02 -12.65
C LEU A 482 20.05 -29.38 -11.18
N VAL A 483 19.42 -28.67 -10.25
CA VAL A 483 19.38 -29.04 -8.83
C VAL A 483 18.05 -28.64 -8.19
N ALA A 484 17.51 -29.50 -7.33
CA ALA A 484 16.31 -29.22 -6.54
C ALA A 484 16.68 -28.93 -5.07
N ILE A 485 16.33 -27.75 -4.57
CA ILE A 485 16.61 -27.28 -3.22
C ILE A 485 15.32 -27.32 -2.38
N ASP A 486 15.27 -28.24 -1.44
CA ASP A 486 14.21 -28.34 -0.44
C ASP A 486 14.30 -27.19 0.56
N ILE A 487 13.26 -26.36 0.58
CA ILE A 487 13.04 -25.26 1.52
C ILE A 487 11.78 -25.50 2.37
N GLY A 488 11.25 -26.72 2.39
CA GLY A 488 10.12 -27.13 3.24
C GLY A 488 10.22 -26.66 4.70
N PRO A 489 11.41 -26.76 5.36
CA PRO A 489 11.60 -26.25 6.71
C PRO A 489 11.33 -24.75 6.91
N PHE A 490 11.50 -23.93 5.86
CA PHE A 490 11.24 -22.49 5.92
C PHE A 490 9.78 -22.16 5.64
N VAL A 491 9.18 -22.80 4.62
CA VAL A 491 7.77 -22.57 4.21
C VAL A 491 6.77 -23.42 5.00
N ARG A 492 7.24 -24.23 5.97
CA ARG A 492 6.45 -25.17 6.79
C ARG A 492 5.68 -26.23 5.98
N LEU A 493 6.19 -26.60 4.81
CA LEU A 493 5.61 -27.62 3.92
C LEU A 493 6.43 -28.92 3.95
N GLY A 494 6.67 -29.42 5.15
CA GLY A 494 7.40 -30.66 5.42
C GLY A 494 8.83 -30.44 5.90
N ASP A 495 9.44 -31.52 6.37
CA ASP A 495 10.85 -31.57 6.77
C ASP A 495 11.70 -32.46 5.85
N LYS A 496 12.95 -32.71 6.26
CA LYS A 496 13.90 -33.53 5.50
C LYS A 496 13.43 -34.99 5.33
N GLU A 497 12.69 -35.55 6.27
CA GLU A 497 12.14 -36.91 6.14
C GLU A 497 11.03 -36.94 5.08
N ASP A 498 10.15 -35.93 5.05
CA ASP A 498 9.12 -35.77 4.00
C ASP A 498 9.74 -35.60 2.60
N ALA A 499 10.78 -34.77 2.49
CA ALA A 499 11.48 -34.55 1.23
C ALA A 499 12.17 -35.82 0.70
N LEU A 500 12.85 -36.56 1.58
CA LEU A 500 13.47 -37.86 1.22
C LEU A 500 12.41 -38.92 0.85
N ALA A 501 11.27 -38.94 1.54
CA ALA A 501 10.16 -39.83 1.23
C ALA A 501 9.58 -39.56 -0.17
N LEU A 502 9.40 -38.30 -0.57
CA LEU A 502 8.91 -37.95 -1.91
C LEU A 502 9.92 -38.36 -3.01
N ILE A 503 11.22 -38.15 -2.76
CA ILE A 503 12.29 -38.56 -3.68
C ILE A 503 12.26 -40.08 -3.92
N GLU A 504 12.10 -40.88 -2.85
CA GLU A 504 11.98 -42.34 -2.96
C GLU A 504 10.68 -42.77 -3.64
N GLU A 505 9.53 -42.22 -3.23
CA GLU A 505 8.20 -42.54 -3.78
C GLU A 505 8.14 -42.35 -5.31
N LYS A 506 8.65 -41.22 -5.79
CA LYS A 506 8.68 -40.88 -7.22
C LYS A 506 9.91 -41.40 -7.97
N SER A 507 10.86 -42.04 -7.28
CA SER A 507 12.11 -42.54 -7.86
C SER A 507 12.91 -41.45 -8.60
N LEU A 508 12.98 -40.25 -8.01
CA LEU A 508 13.63 -39.08 -8.60
C LEU A 508 15.15 -39.26 -8.62
N THR A 509 15.80 -38.84 -9.71
CA THR A 509 17.26 -39.07 -9.93
C THR A 509 18.06 -37.80 -10.17
N PHE A 510 17.42 -36.64 -10.30
CA PHE A 510 18.12 -35.36 -10.36
C PHE A 510 18.85 -35.04 -9.03
N PRO A 511 19.93 -34.24 -9.06
CA PRO A 511 20.61 -33.78 -7.86
C PRO A 511 19.67 -32.98 -6.96
N ALA A 512 19.66 -33.27 -5.66
CA ALA A 512 18.80 -32.61 -4.70
C ALA A 512 19.48 -32.41 -3.35
N GLY A 513 19.05 -31.41 -2.60
CA GLY A 513 19.54 -31.08 -1.27
C GLY A 513 18.66 -30.05 -0.58
N THR A 514 19.12 -29.51 0.54
CA THR A 514 18.48 -28.41 1.27
C THR A 514 19.51 -27.34 1.61
N THR A 515 19.08 -26.24 2.22
CA THR A 515 19.95 -25.22 2.80
C THR A 515 19.42 -24.81 4.16
N GLN A 516 20.32 -24.52 5.11
CA GLN A 516 19.99 -23.93 6.41
C GLN A 516 19.96 -22.39 6.34
N ASP A 517 20.25 -21.82 5.17
CA ASP A 517 20.33 -20.38 4.94
C ASP A 517 18.99 -19.84 4.40
N VAL A 518 18.18 -19.30 5.31
CA VAL A 518 16.85 -18.72 5.03
C VAL A 518 16.90 -17.53 4.06
N GLU A 519 18.04 -16.84 4.00
CA GLU A 519 18.27 -15.67 3.16
C GLU A 519 18.20 -16.03 1.66
N VAL A 520 18.38 -17.31 1.32
CA VAL A 520 18.18 -17.85 -0.04
C VAL A 520 16.82 -17.45 -0.62
N MET A 521 15.76 -17.41 0.19
CA MET A 521 14.40 -17.13 -0.30
C MET A 521 14.27 -15.68 -0.73
N ARG A 522 14.76 -14.76 0.10
CA ARG A 522 14.78 -13.32 -0.19
C ARG A 522 15.70 -13.02 -1.37
N GLN A 523 16.89 -13.61 -1.37
CA GLN A 523 17.90 -13.36 -2.39
C GLN A 523 17.51 -13.91 -3.76
N TYR A 524 16.88 -15.08 -3.84
CA TYR A 524 16.43 -15.64 -5.12
C TYR A 524 15.01 -15.24 -5.53
N THR A 525 14.35 -14.37 -4.78
CA THR A 525 12.95 -13.97 -5.02
C THR A 525 12.04 -15.20 -5.05
N VAL A 526 12.25 -16.11 -4.09
CA VAL A 526 11.47 -17.33 -3.91
C VAL A 526 10.19 -16.98 -3.17
N LEU A 527 9.20 -16.54 -3.94
CA LEU A 527 7.86 -16.14 -3.45
C LEU A 527 6.93 -17.36 -3.24
N GLY A 528 7.48 -18.55 -3.02
CA GLY A 528 6.71 -19.78 -2.82
C GLY A 528 7.42 -21.03 -3.34
N THR A 529 6.67 -22.14 -3.36
CA THR A 529 7.16 -23.42 -3.89
C THR A 529 6.10 -24.03 -4.83
N PRO A 530 6.47 -24.54 -6.02
CA PRO A 530 7.82 -24.50 -6.56
C PRO A 530 8.20 -23.10 -7.08
N THR A 531 9.48 -22.74 -6.99
CA THR A 531 10.06 -21.61 -7.76
C THR A 531 11.28 -22.12 -8.51
N THR A 532 11.29 -21.97 -9.83
CA THR A 532 12.45 -22.30 -10.65
C THR A 532 13.20 -21.04 -11.05
N VAL A 533 14.49 -20.97 -10.70
CA VAL A 533 15.41 -19.93 -11.15
C VAL A 533 16.28 -20.49 -12.28
N PHE A 534 16.26 -19.80 -13.41
CA PHE A 534 17.03 -20.13 -14.61
C PHE A 534 18.22 -19.18 -14.71
N PHE A 535 19.42 -19.72 -14.83
CA PHE A 535 20.68 -18.98 -14.92
C PHE A 535 21.39 -19.24 -16.24
N ASN A 536 22.01 -18.20 -16.78
CA ASN A 536 22.97 -18.34 -17.87
C ASN A 536 24.29 -18.95 -17.36
N ALA A 537 25.14 -19.40 -18.28
CA ALA A 537 26.43 -20.02 -17.97
C ALA A 537 27.42 -19.12 -17.21
N ASP A 538 27.22 -17.80 -17.22
CA ASP A 538 28.03 -16.82 -16.46
C ASP A 538 27.53 -16.58 -15.02
N GLY A 539 26.47 -17.28 -14.59
CA GLY A 539 25.84 -17.11 -13.28
C GLY A 539 24.81 -15.99 -13.18
N SER A 540 24.58 -15.22 -14.24
CA SER A 540 23.47 -14.24 -14.28
C SER A 540 22.11 -14.94 -14.31
N ILE A 541 21.12 -14.39 -13.62
CA ILE A 541 19.75 -14.88 -13.68
C ILE A 541 19.13 -14.46 -15.01
N SER A 542 18.63 -15.44 -15.77
CA SER A 542 17.82 -15.21 -16.97
C SER A 542 16.35 -15.02 -16.62
N GLU A 543 15.81 -15.80 -15.67
CA GLU A 543 14.42 -15.71 -15.22
C GLU A 543 14.23 -16.33 -13.82
N VAL A 544 13.30 -15.77 -13.03
CA VAL A 544 12.73 -16.42 -11.84
C VAL A 544 11.26 -16.70 -12.15
N TYR A 545 10.81 -17.94 -11.98
CA TYR A 545 9.41 -18.34 -12.20
C TYR A 545 8.85 -19.05 -10.97
N THR A 546 7.77 -18.51 -10.39
CA THR A 546 7.09 -19.08 -9.22
C THR A 546 5.77 -19.72 -9.63
N GLY A 547 5.54 -20.95 -9.19
CA GLY A 547 4.41 -21.80 -9.55
C GLY A 547 4.78 -22.92 -10.53
N LEU A 548 3.78 -23.76 -10.83
CA LEU A 548 3.93 -24.94 -11.69
C LEU A 548 4.35 -24.58 -13.13
N LEU A 549 5.39 -25.26 -13.62
CA LEU A 549 5.79 -25.29 -15.02
C LEU A 549 5.39 -26.61 -15.68
N SER A 550 4.82 -26.54 -16.88
CA SER A 550 4.68 -27.70 -17.77
C SER A 550 5.99 -28.02 -18.49
N LEU A 551 6.14 -29.25 -18.99
CA LEU A 551 7.30 -29.62 -19.81
C LEU A 551 7.51 -28.70 -21.01
N GLU A 552 6.44 -28.20 -21.65
CA GLU A 552 6.55 -27.24 -22.77
C GLU A 552 7.19 -25.92 -22.31
N GLN A 553 6.81 -25.42 -21.12
CA GLN A 553 7.36 -24.20 -20.56
C GLN A 553 8.83 -24.38 -20.13
N PHE A 554 9.17 -25.51 -19.49
CA PHE A 554 10.56 -25.85 -19.18
C PHE A 554 11.42 -25.88 -20.45
N ASN A 555 10.98 -26.61 -21.48
CA ASN A 555 11.70 -26.74 -22.75
C ASN A 555 11.92 -25.37 -23.42
N ALA A 556 10.90 -24.51 -23.41
CA ALA A 556 10.98 -23.16 -23.98
C ALA A 556 11.96 -22.25 -23.21
N LYS A 557 11.95 -22.31 -21.87
CA LYS A 557 12.87 -21.55 -21.01
C LYS A 557 14.31 -22.03 -21.13
N ILE A 558 14.54 -23.35 -21.10
CA ILE A 558 15.87 -23.95 -21.28
C ILE A 558 16.44 -23.62 -22.66
N ALA A 559 15.63 -23.65 -23.72
CA ALA A 559 16.07 -23.27 -25.07
C ALA A 559 16.41 -21.77 -25.24
N ALA A 560 16.03 -20.92 -24.29
CA ALA A 560 16.40 -19.51 -24.24
C ALA A 560 17.76 -19.28 -23.56
N LEU A 561 18.24 -20.21 -22.73
CA LEU A 561 19.56 -20.16 -22.10
C LEU A 561 20.64 -20.46 -23.15
N LYS A 562 21.63 -19.56 -23.29
CA LYS A 562 22.72 -19.66 -24.28
C LYS A 562 24.04 -19.11 -23.78
#